data_AF-A0A519RGH5-F1
#
_entry.id   AF-A0A519RGH5-F1
#
_cell.length_a   1.000
_cell.length_b   1.000
_cell.length_c   1.000
_cell.angle_alpha   90.00
_cell.angle_beta   90.00
_cell.angle_gamma   90.00
#
_symmetry.space_group_name_H-M   'P 1'
#
loop_
_entity.id
_entity.type
_entity.pdbx_description
1 polymer ?
#
loop_
_entity_poly.entity_id
_entity_poly.type
_entity_poly.pdbx_seq_one_letter_code
_entity_poly.pdbx_strand_id
1 'polypeptide(L)'
;MKLTEQDNHYHTAFQKHFNGNPITRDIIEKSFHFAYEMAYGEGFHRNSRSGGQIARSKSEIFQNTFQGKIAELVLYRNLIKNGIETEEPDCSIHGKGVWDDSDLKANGKRISIKSAAYFSNLLLLETKDWDREGRYIPNIDHHDATNAYDYFVLVRIKPNIKAALKNQSEEKEHLLKKIQEEVWQYDIAGCCSIKTIQHIISLGYILPQNAMLNGRTRMDAENYYIQSVNLFPKEKLYAALKGI
;
A
#
# COMPACT_ATOMS: atom_id res chain seq x y z
N MET A 1 -6.54 -15.85 -11.41
CA MET A 1 -5.49 -16.60 -12.11
C MET A 1 -4.22 -16.65 -11.26
N LYS A 2 -3.58 -17.82 -11.18
CA LYS A 2 -2.26 -17.98 -10.52
C LYS A 2 -1.14 -17.37 -11.36
N LEU A 3 -0.03 -17.03 -10.73
CA LEU A 3 1.23 -16.75 -11.42
C LEU A 3 1.70 -18.01 -12.14
N THR A 4 2.40 -17.85 -13.26
CA THR A 4 3.12 -18.97 -13.89
C THR A 4 4.41 -19.19 -13.12
N GLU A 5 4.72 -20.44 -12.79
CA GLU A 5 5.85 -20.82 -11.95
C GLU A 5 6.77 -21.79 -12.70
N GLN A 6 8.08 -21.52 -12.65
CA GLN A 6 9.14 -22.43 -13.10
C GLN A 6 10.38 -22.20 -12.24
N ASP A 7 10.89 -23.25 -11.57
CA ASP A 7 12.16 -23.22 -10.82
C ASP A 7 12.30 -22.04 -9.82
N ASN A 8 11.25 -21.74 -9.05
CA ASN A 8 11.17 -20.60 -8.11
C ASN A 8 11.19 -19.21 -8.79
N HIS A 9 10.96 -19.16 -10.10
CA HIS A 9 10.67 -17.95 -10.86
C HIS A 9 9.16 -17.86 -11.13
N TYR A 10 8.59 -16.70 -10.79
CA TYR A 10 7.17 -16.44 -10.90
C TYR A 10 6.90 -15.32 -11.89
N HIS A 11 5.92 -15.51 -12.77
CA HIS A 11 5.62 -14.58 -13.85
C HIS A 11 4.14 -14.18 -13.83
N THR A 12 3.89 -12.88 -13.93
CA THR A 12 2.53 -12.35 -14.13
C THR A 12 2.03 -12.79 -15.50
N ALA A 13 0.88 -13.47 -15.54
CA ALA A 13 0.30 -13.98 -16.79
C ALA A 13 -0.20 -12.83 -17.68
N PHE A 14 -0.74 -11.79 -17.06
CA PHE A 14 -1.24 -10.60 -17.73
C PHE A 14 -0.91 -9.35 -16.93
N GLN A 15 -0.75 -8.23 -17.63
CA GLN A 15 -0.43 -6.95 -17.03
C GLN A 15 -1.58 -5.97 -17.24
N LYS A 16 -1.96 -5.27 -16.16
CA LYS A 16 -2.88 -4.14 -16.22
C LYS A 16 -2.04 -2.88 -16.43
N HIS A 17 -2.23 -2.22 -17.57
CA HIS A 17 -1.56 -0.95 -17.84
C HIS A 17 -1.84 0.08 -16.75
N PHE A 18 -0.84 0.92 -16.47
CA PHE A 18 -0.98 2.04 -15.56
C PHE A 18 -1.73 3.18 -16.27
N ASN A 19 -2.81 3.66 -15.67
CA ASN A 19 -3.59 4.77 -16.20
C ASN A 19 -3.55 5.97 -15.24
N GLY A 20 -2.51 6.79 -15.41
CA GLY A 20 -2.14 7.83 -14.44
C GLY A 20 -3.10 9.01 -14.40
N ASN A 21 -3.55 9.34 -13.19
CA ASN A 21 -4.23 10.58 -12.84
C ASN A 21 -3.24 11.48 -12.09
N PRO A 22 -3.21 12.80 -12.33
CA PRO A 22 -2.31 13.70 -11.62
C PRO A 22 -2.60 13.72 -10.11
N ILE A 23 -1.56 13.75 -9.29
CA ILE A 23 -1.66 14.00 -7.85
C ILE A 23 -1.49 15.51 -7.63
N THR A 24 -2.35 16.09 -6.81
CA THR A 24 -2.30 17.53 -6.51
C THR A 24 -1.14 17.85 -5.57
N ARG A 25 -0.63 19.08 -5.66
CA ARG A 25 0.48 19.56 -4.83
C ARG A 25 0.21 19.41 -3.33
N ASP A 26 -1.03 19.65 -2.90
CA ASP A 26 -1.40 19.60 -1.49
C ASP A 26 -1.33 18.17 -0.90
N ILE A 27 -1.66 17.12 -1.69
CA ILE A 27 -1.50 15.73 -1.24
C ILE A 27 -0.01 15.41 -1.10
N ILE A 28 0.79 15.84 -2.08
CA ILE A 28 2.24 15.63 -2.07
C ILE A 28 2.86 16.31 -0.85
N GLU A 29 2.50 17.55 -0.56
CA GLU A 29 3.03 18.32 0.56
C GLU A 29 2.61 17.73 1.92
N LYS A 30 1.32 17.39 2.10
CA LYS A 30 0.83 16.70 3.31
C LYS A 30 1.54 15.36 3.52
N SER A 31 1.64 14.55 2.46
CA SER A 31 2.31 13.25 2.51
C SER A 31 3.80 13.39 2.83
N PHE A 32 4.45 14.42 2.29
CA PHE A 32 5.86 14.70 2.55
C PHE A 32 6.09 15.01 4.02
N HIS A 33 5.35 15.97 4.57
CA HIS A 33 5.53 16.38 5.96
C HIS A 33 5.29 15.21 6.91
N PHE A 34 4.22 14.45 6.71
CA PHE A 34 3.95 13.24 7.47
C PHE A 34 5.12 12.26 7.39
N ALA A 35 5.53 11.88 6.18
CA ALA A 35 6.60 10.89 6.00
C ALA A 35 7.96 11.36 6.53
N TYR A 36 8.26 12.66 6.43
CA TYR A 36 9.51 13.24 6.93
C TYR A 36 9.55 13.18 8.44
N GLU A 37 8.49 13.61 9.13
CA GLU A 37 8.43 13.56 10.59
C GLU A 37 8.48 12.12 11.11
N MET A 38 7.85 11.17 10.41
CA MET A 38 7.91 9.75 10.73
C MET A 38 9.32 9.14 10.56
N ALA A 39 10.13 9.61 9.61
CA ALA A 39 11.43 9.04 9.31
C ALA A 39 12.61 9.74 10.01
N TYR A 40 12.53 11.07 10.13
CA TYR A 40 13.64 11.94 10.54
C TYR A 40 13.32 12.80 11.76
N GLY A 41 12.05 13.01 12.09
CA GLY A 41 11.61 13.74 13.29
C GLY A 41 11.61 12.87 14.55
N GLU A 42 10.81 13.27 15.53
CA GLU A 42 10.55 12.49 16.76
C GLU A 42 9.57 11.32 16.53
N GLY A 43 9.08 11.13 15.30
CA GLY A 43 8.26 9.99 14.92
C GLY A 43 9.06 8.68 15.01
N PHE A 44 8.67 7.79 15.91
CA PHE A 44 9.41 6.56 16.21
C PHE A 44 8.95 5.39 15.32
N HIS A 45 9.89 4.66 14.69
CA HIS A 45 9.59 3.41 13.98
C HIS A 45 10.43 2.21 14.43
N ARG A 46 9.87 1.00 14.25
CA ARG A 46 10.58 -0.28 14.35
C ARG A 46 11.59 -0.40 13.20
N ASN A 47 12.80 -0.86 13.49
CA ASN A 47 13.90 -0.95 12.52
C ASN A 47 13.70 -2.03 11.43
N SER A 48 12.68 -2.92 11.49
CA SER A 48 12.50 -4.03 10.54
C SER A 48 11.03 -4.21 10.10
N ARG A 49 10.79 -4.93 8.98
CA ARG A 49 9.45 -5.45 8.60
C ARG A 49 9.12 -6.72 9.38
N SER A 50 7.84 -7.04 9.56
CA SER A 50 7.40 -8.29 10.21
C SER A 50 7.88 -9.52 9.41
N GLY A 51 8.95 -10.16 9.87
CA GLY A 51 9.52 -11.33 9.20
C GLY A 51 10.54 -11.05 8.09
N GLY A 52 10.91 -9.79 7.86
CA GLY A 52 12.07 -9.40 7.04
C GLY A 52 13.36 -9.39 7.88
N GLN A 53 14.50 -9.72 7.25
CA GLN A 53 15.80 -9.78 7.92
C GLN A 53 16.57 -8.44 7.86
N ILE A 54 16.12 -7.49 7.05
CA ILE A 54 16.85 -6.25 6.76
C ILE A 54 16.34 -5.10 7.63
N ALA A 55 17.26 -4.39 8.30
CA ALA A 55 16.94 -3.15 8.98
C ALA A 55 16.70 -2.03 7.95
N ARG A 56 15.53 -1.38 7.99
CA ARG A 56 15.17 -0.30 7.05
C ARG A 56 15.93 0.97 7.40
N SER A 57 16.55 1.61 6.40
CA SER A 57 17.15 2.93 6.57
C SER A 57 16.06 4.00 6.77
N LYS A 58 16.41 5.16 7.36
CA LYS A 58 15.49 6.30 7.45
C LYS A 58 14.94 6.70 6.08
N SER A 59 15.79 6.69 5.05
CA SER A 59 15.37 6.89 3.67
C SER A 59 14.31 5.88 3.22
N GLU A 60 14.47 4.59 3.52
CA GLU A 60 13.47 3.59 3.15
C GLU A 60 12.17 3.76 3.93
N ILE A 61 12.24 4.12 5.22
CA ILE A 61 11.07 4.45 6.03
C ILE A 61 10.32 5.63 5.39
N PHE A 62 11.01 6.74 5.12
CA PHE A 62 10.46 7.91 4.46
C PHE A 62 9.78 7.53 3.13
N GLN A 63 10.48 6.82 2.24
CA GLN A 63 9.99 6.46 0.91
C GLN A 63 8.71 5.60 0.98
N ASN A 64 8.68 4.61 1.86
CA ASN A 64 7.52 3.72 2.01
C ASN A 64 6.34 4.46 2.67
N THR A 65 6.60 5.26 3.71
CA THR A 65 5.57 6.06 4.40
C THR A 65 4.97 7.12 3.48
N PHE A 66 5.80 7.80 2.68
CA PHE A 66 5.37 8.76 1.67
C PHE A 66 4.47 8.12 0.62
N GLN A 67 4.86 6.94 0.09
CA GLN A 67 4.02 6.20 -0.86
C GLN A 67 2.67 5.78 -0.25
N GLY A 68 2.69 5.30 0.99
CA GLY A 68 1.50 4.89 1.73
C GLY A 68 0.52 6.06 1.91
N LYS A 69 1.00 7.19 2.42
CA LYS A 69 0.16 8.35 2.70
C LYS A 69 -0.40 9.00 1.42
N ILE A 70 0.36 9.00 0.31
CA ILE A 70 -0.20 9.40 -0.99
C ILE A 70 -1.37 8.49 -1.36
N ALA A 71 -1.18 7.16 -1.30
CA ALA A 71 -2.20 6.19 -1.69
C ALA A 71 -3.49 6.34 -0.88
N GLU A 72 -3.35 6.62 0.41
CA GLU A 72 -4.46 6.89 1.32
C GLU A 72 -5.22 8.16 0.95
N LEU A 73 -4.52 9.30 0.84
CA LEU A 73 -5.13 10.59 0.53
C LEU A 73 -5.77 10.62 -0.87
N VAL A 74 -5.19 9.97 -1.88
CA VAL A 74 -5.80 9.90 -3.22
C VAL A 74 -7.05 9.03 -3.21
N LEU A 75 -7.07 7.92 -2.46
CA LEU A 75 -8.26 7.07 -2.35
C LEU A 75 -9.37 7.82 -1.62
N TYR A 76 -9.05 8.47 -0.49
CA TYR A 76 -9.97 9.34 0.23
C TYR A 76 -10.66 10.36 -0.70
N ARG A 77 -9.87 11.11 -1.48
CA ARG A 77 -10.44 12.07 -2.45
C ARG A 77 -11.34 11.45 -3.50
N ASN A 78 -10.98 10.27 -3.99
CA ASN A 78 -11.81 9.56 -4.95
C ASN A 78 -13.16 9.18 -4.33
N LEU A 79 -13.17 8.70 -3.08
CA LEU A 79 -14.39 8.34 -2.38
C LEU A 79 -15.29 9.56 -2.14
N ILE A 80 -14.73 10.64 -1.58
CA ILE A 80 -15.47 11.90 -1.35
C ILE A 80 -16.03 12.46 -2.66
N LYS A 81 -15.24 12.51 -3.73
CA LYS A 81 -15.69 12.98 -5.05
C LYS A 81 -16.84 12.14 -5.63
N ASN A 82 -16.93 10.87 -5.23
CA ASN A 82 -18.01 9.98 -5.62
C ASN A 82 -19.19 10.00 -4.63
N GLY A 83 -19.23 10.92 -3.67
CA GLY A 83 -20.33 11.05 -2.70
C GLY A 83 -20.39 9.89 -1.70
N ILE A 84 -19.23 9.36 -1.31
CA ILE A 84 -19.10 8.31 -0.29
C ILE A 84 -18.57 8.99 0.97
N GLU A 85 -19.32 8.89 2.07
CA GLU A 85 -18.88 9.42 3.36
C GLU A 85 -17.65 8.62 3.81
N THR A 86 -16.56 9.33 4.09
CA THR A 86 -15.28 8.73 4.43
C THR A 86 -14.65 9.53 5.55
N GLU A 87 -14.16 8.86 6.58
CA GLU A 87 -13.36 9.49 7.64
C GLU A 87 -12.07 10.06 7.03
N GLU A 88 -11.67 11.26 7.42
CA GLU A 88 -10.45 11.87 6.91
C GLU A 88 -9.22 11.08 7.41
N PRO A 89 -8.26 10.74 6.51
CA PRO A 89 -6.98 10.16 6.89
C PRO A 89 -6.30 10.92 8.04
N ASP A 90 -5.93 10.20 9.08
CA ASP A 90 -5.15 10.78 10.16
C ASP A 90 -3.76 11.16 9.63
N CYS A 91 -3.35 12.40 9.88
CA CYS A 91 -2.01 12.90 9.57
C CYS A 91 -1.28 13.35 10.84
N SER A 92 -1.83 13.04 12.02
CA SER A 92 -1.21 13.32 13.30
C SER A 92 -0.12 12.31 13.62
N ILE A 93 0.88 12.77 14.38
CA ILE A 93 2.05 11.97 14.76
C ILE A 93 1.76 11.43 16.17
N HIS A 94 1.42 10.15 16.26
CA HIS A 94 1.18 9.47 17.54
C HIS A 94 2.48 8.95 18.17
N GLY A 95 2.52 8.88 19.51
CA GLY A 95 3.70 8.44 20.27
C GLY A 95 4.06 6.96 20.11
N LYS A 96 5.23 6.56 20.66
CA LYS A 96 5.85 5.22 20.56
C LYS A 96 4.85 4.06 20.52
N GLY A 97 4.92 3.26 19.46
CA GLY A 97 4.29 1.93 19.39
C GLY A 97 2.94 1.87 18.68
N VAL A 98 2.35 3.02 18.33
CA VAL A 98 1.13 3.09 17.52
C VAL A 98 1.53 3.31 16.06
N TRP A 99 1.34 2.29 15.23
CA TRP A 99 1.38 2.50 13.78
C TRP A 99 0.05 3.11 13.36
N ASP A 100 0.11 4.20 12.63
CA ASP A 100 -1.01 4.64 11.81
C ASP A 100 -1.16 3.59 10.69
N ASP A 101 -1.95 2.56 10.97
CA ASP A 101 -2.26 1.53 10.01
C ASP A 101 -3.07 2.20 8.90
N SER A 102 -2.61 2.06 7.65
CA SER A 102 -3.18 2.81 6.53
C SER A 102 -4.55 2.26 6.18
N ASP A 103 -5.56 2.73 6.92
CA ASP A 103 -6.92 2.24 6.98
C ASP A 103 -7.89 3.37 6.69
N LEU A 104 -8.70 3.22 5.63
CA LEU A 104 -9.83 4.12 5.40
C LEU A 104 -11.12 3.51 5.91
N LYS A 105 -11.94 4.32 6.58
CA LYS A 105 -13.33 3.98 6.90
C LYS A 105 -14.27 4.78 6.02
N ALA A 106 -15.11 4.09 5.26
CA ALA A 106 -16.06 4.71 4.34
C ALA A 106 -17.42 4.05 4.47
N ASN A 107 -18.49 4.83 4.71
CA ASN A 107 -19.85 4.33 4.96
C ASN A 107 -19.89 3.15 5.95
N GLY A 108 -19.15 3.25 7.06
CA GLY A 108 -19.07 2.19 8.08
C GLY A 108 -18.30 0.93 7.67
N LYS A 109 -17.61 0.95 6.52
CA LYS A 109 -16.78 -0.16 6.01
C LYS A 109 -15.30 0.16 6.12
N ARG A 110 -14.49 -0.84 6.46
CA ARG A 110 -13.04 -0.70 6.61
C ARG A 110 -12.31 -1.15 5.35
N ILE A 111 -11.34 -0.35 4.92
CA ILE A 111 -10.61 -0.52 3.66
C ILE A 111 -9.11 -0.58 3.95
N SER A 112 -8.47 -1.71 3.65
CA SER A 112 -7.02 -1.82 3.68
C SER A 112 -6.43 -1.33 2.36
N ILE A 113 -5.49 -0.39 2.44
CA ILE A 113 -4.85 0.18 1.26
C ILE A 113 -3.47 -0.44 1.10
N LYS A 114 -3.17 -0.91 -0.13
CA LYS A 114 -1.84 -1.38 -0.50
C LYS A 114 -1.30 -0.48 -1.60
N SER A 115 -0.21 0.21 -1.29
CA SER A 115 0.48 1.08 -2.23
C SER A 115 1.61 0.32 -2.94
N ALA A 116 1.83 0.62 -4.22
CA ALA A 116 2.92 0.03 -5.00
C ALA A 116 3.47 1.00 -6.04
N ALA A 117 4.63 0.69 -6.61
CA ALA A 117 5.12 1.40 -7.79
C ALA A 117 4.20 1.15 -9.01
N TYR A 118 4.13 2.12 -9.92
CA TYR A 118 3.28 2.11 -11.14
C TYR A 118 3.37 0.84 -12.01
N PHE A 119 4.54 0.19 -12.04
CA PHE A 119 4.77 -1.03 -12.82
C PHE A 119 4.32 -2.31 -12.10
N SER A 120 3.97 -2.23 -10.81
CA SER A 120 3.49 -3.38 -10.05
C SER A 120 2.15 -3.87 -10.61
N ASN A 121 2.01 -5.18 -10.67
CA ASN A 121 0.79 -5.87 -11.10
C ASN A 121 0.31 -6.88 -10.06
N LEU A 122 0.76 -6.75 -8.81
CA LEU A 122 0.34 -7.61 -7.71
C LEU A 122 -0.14 -6.76 -6.53
N LEU A 123 -1.27 -7.16 -5.95
CA LEU A 123 -1.60 -6.88 -4.56
C LEU A 123 -0.93 -7.97 -3.72
N LEU A 124 -0.11 -7.56 -2.75
CA LEU A 124 0.67 -8.46 -1.91
C LEU A 124 0.29 -8.28 -0.44
N LEU A 125 0.20 -9.39 0.29
CA LEU A 125 -0.01 -9.43 1.74
C LEU A 125 1.01 -10.39 2.35
N GLU A 126 1.85 -9.94 3.27
CA GLU A 126 2.89 -10.78 3.91
C GLU A 126 2.23 -11.93 4.69
N THR A 127 2.56 -13.19 4.41
CA THR A 127 1.77 -14.33 4.92
C THR A 127 1.74 -14.43 6.45
N LYS A 128 2.78 -13.92 7.12
CA LYS A 128 2.90 -13.90 8.59
C LYS A 128 2.01 -12.89 9.28
N ASP A 129 1.49 -11.91 8.53
CA ASP A 129 0.70 -10.82 9.05
C ASP A 129 -0.81 -11.06 8.93
N TRP A 130 -1.24 -12.15 8.28
CA TRP A 130 -2.65 -12.42 7.98
C TRP A 130 -3.04 -13.84 8.38
N ASP A 131 -4.14 -13.97 9.12
CA ASP A 131 -4.69 -15.27 9.49
C ASP A 131 -5.63 -15.85 8.40
N ARG A 132 -6.21 -17.02 8.68
CA ARG A 132 -7.08 -17.73 7.72
C ARG A 132 -8.40 -17.01 7.48
N GLU A 133 -8.85 -16.21 8.43
CA GLU A 133 -10.03 -15.37 8.35
C GLU A 133 -9.75 -14.07 7.59
N GLY A 134 -8.50 -13.79 7.24
CA GLY A 134 -8.06 -12.56 6.58
C GLY A 134 -8.00 -11.37 7.54
N ARG A 135 -7.81 -11.62 8.83
CA ARG A 135 -7.54 -10.58 9.83
C ARG A 135 -6.05 -10.28 9.90
N TYR A 136 -5.73 -9.01 10.14
CA TYR A 136 -4.37 -8.55 10.33
C TYR A 136 -3.88 -8.88 11.74
N ILE A 137 -2.99 -9.88 11.83
CA ILE A 137 -2.50 -10.48 13.07
C ILE A 137 -1.89 -9.46 14.02
N PRO A 138 -1.04 -8.51 13.57
CA PRO A 138 -0.40 -7.55 14.47
C PRO A 138 -1.39 -6.70 15.29
N ASN A 139 -2.64 -6.54 14.82
CA ASN A 139 -3.66 -5.74 15.48
C ASN A 139 -4.67 -6.57 16.28
N ILE A 140 -4.56 -7.90 16.34
CA ILE A 140 -5.54 -8.75 17.04
C ILE A 140 -5.56 -8.46 18.55
N ASP A 141 -4.39 -8.27 19.16
CA ASP A 141 -4.26 -8.06 20.61
C ASP A 141 -4.33 -6.58 21.03
N HIS A 142 -4.53 -5.67 20.07
CA HIS A 142 -4.63 -4.24 20.31
C HIS A 142 -6.10 -3.80 20.29
N HIS A 143 -6.64 -3.53 21.47
CA HIS A 143 -8.08 -3.32 21.71
C HIS A 143 -8.71 -2.19 20.85
N ASP A 144 -7.90 -1.20 20.44
CA ASP A 144 -8.32 -0.06 19.63
C ASP A 144 -7.91 -0.15 18.14
N ALA A 145 -7.17 -1.19 17.75
CA ALA A 145 -6.63 -1.33 16.40
C ALA A 145 -7.56 -2.11 15.46
N THR A 146 -7.56 -1.74 14.19
CA THR A 146 -8.32 -2.49 13.17
C THR A 146 -7.60 -3.80 12.85
N ASN A 147 -8.25 -4.94 13.08
CA ASN A 147 -7.74 -6.22 12.55
C ASN A 147 -8.59 -6.78 11.40
N ALA A 148 -9.80 -6.28 11.18
CA ALA A 148 -10.72 -6.78 10.17
C ALA A 148 -11.04 -5.72 9.13
N TYR A 149 -11.00 -6.11 7.86
CA TYR A 149 -11.27 -5.25 6.71
C TYR A 149 -12.41 -5.81 5.89
N ASP A 150 -13.24 -4.95 5.31
CA ASP A 150 -14.26 -5.34 4.34
C ASP A 150 -13.67 -5.41 2.93
N TYR A 151 -12.78 -4.46 2.61
CA TYR A 151 -12.22 -4.27 1.26
C TYR A 151 -10.71 -4.04 1.29
N PHE A 152 -10.08 -4.37 0.16
CA PHE A 152 -8.66 -4.16 -0.09
C PHE A 152 -8.51 -3.43 -1.42
N VAL A 153 -7.65 -2.42 -1.46
CA VAL A 153 -7.45 -1.58 -2.65
C VAL A 153 -5.97 -1.49 -3.00
N LEU A 154 -5.64 -1.76 -4.26
CA LEU A 154 -4.30 -1.55 -4.80
C LEU A 154 -4.22 -0.19 -5.48
N VAL A 155 -3.40 0.71 -4.94
CA VAL A 155 -3.09 2.02 -5.52
C VAL A 155 -1.65 2.02 -6.00
N ARG A 156 -1.40 2.43 -7.24
CA ARG A 156 -0.03 2.50 -7.79
C ARG A 156 0.38 3.95 -8.00
N ILE A 157 1.64 4.25 -7.70
CA ILE A 157 2.21 5.60 -7.74
C ILE A 157 3.35 5.68 -8.77
N LYS A 158 3.36 6.75 -9.55
CA LYS A 158 4.40 7.12 -10.51
C LYS A 158 4.93 8.53 -10.17
N PRO A 159 6.25 8.80 -10.29
CA PRO A 159 7.33 7.85 -10.57
C PRO A 159 7.55 6.82 -9.46
N ASN A 160 8.44 5.85 -9.70
CA ASN A 160 8.92 4.97 -8.62
C ASN A 160 9.71 5.81 -7.62
N ILE A 161 9.18 5.98 -6.41
CA ILE A 161 9.74 6.85 -5.36
C ILE A 161 11.20 6.50 -5.06
N LYS A 162 11.54 5.21 -4.97
CA LYS A 162 12.92 4.76 -4.72
C LYS A 162 13.88 5.20 -5.83
N ALA A 163 13.41 5.25 -7.07
CA ALA A 163 14.20 5.71 -8.20
C ALA A 163 14.28 7.24 -8.26
N ALA A 164 13.16 7.94 -8.00
CA ALA A 164 13.09 9.40 -7.99
C ALA A 164 13.99 10.03 -6.92
N LEU A 165 14.10 9.38 -5.76
CA LEU A 165 14.87 9.88 -4.61
C LEU A 165 16.25 9.23 -4.47
N LYS A 166 16.74 8.54 -5.52
CA LYS A 166 18.04 7.90 -5.48
C LYS A 166 19.14 8.95 -5.35
N ASN A 167 20.04 8.74 -4.39
CA ASN A 167 21.21 9.60 -4.11
C ASN A 167 20.86 11.07 -3.80
N GLN A 168 19.64 11.36 -3.33
CA GLN A 168 19.26 12.72 -2.92
C GLN A 168 19.66 12.99 -1.47
N SER A 169 19.83 14.28 -1.13
CA SER A 169 20.03 14.70 0.27
C SER A 169 18.81 14.34 1.13
N GLU A 170 19.05 13.97 2.38
CA GLU A 170 18.01 13.73 3.39
C GLU A 170 17.59 15.02 4.13
N GLU A 171 18.21 16.14 3.79
CA GLU A 171 17.86 17.46 4.32
C GLU A 171 16.47 17.90 3.83
N LYS A 172 15.64 18.41 4.74
CA LYS A 172 14.18 18.54 4.58
C LYS A 172 13.83 19.45 3.39
N GLU A 173 14.44 20.62 3.33
CA GLU A 173 14.18 21.65 2.33
C GLU A 173 14.60 21.17 0.93
N HIS A 174 15.79 20.55 0.82
CA HIS A 174 16.29 19.97 -0.41
C HIS A 174 15.40 18.84 -0.90
N LEU A 175 15.03 17.91 -0.01
CA LEU A 175 14.21 16.75 -0.34
C LEU A 175 12.79 17.17 -0.75
N LEU A 176 12.18 18.13 -0.04
CA LEU A 176 10.88 18.70 -0.39
C LEU A 176 10.92 19.33 -1.77
N LYS A 177 11.92 20.18 -2.04
CA LYS A 177 12.10 20.80 -3.36
C LYS A 177 12.16 19.74 -4.44
N LYS A 178 12.91 18.66 -4.21
CA LYS A 178 13.08 17.60 -5.19
C LYS A 178 11.80 16.83 -5.47
N ILE A 179 11.01 16.56 -4.44
CA ILE A 179 9.68 15.97 -4.58
C ILE A 179 8.71 16.90 -5.31
N GLN A 180 8.80 18.22 -5.10
CA GLN A 180 7.94 19.20 -5.77
C GLN A 180 8.27 19.40 -7.26
N GLU A 181 9.50 19.07 -7.69
CA GLU A 181 9.90 19.12 -9.10
C GLU A 181 9.36 17.93 -9.94
N GLU A 182 8.96 16.84 -9.28
CA GLU A 182 8.47 15.63 -9.93
C GLU A 182 6.98 15.72 -10.34
N VAL A 183 6.64 15.07 -11.45
CA VAL A 183 5.24 14.94 -11.90
C VAL A 183 4.65 13.64 -11.35
N TRP A 184 3.95 13.77 -10.23
CA TRP A 184 3.33 12.63 -9.54
C TRP A 184 2.00 12.24 -10.16
N GLN A 185 1.82 10.95 -10.40
CA GLN A 185 0.58 10.35 -10.88
C GLN A 185 0.21 9.13 -10.05
N TYR A 186 -1.08 8.84 -9.95
CA TYR A 186 -1.60 7.63 -9.33
C TYR A 186 -2.59 6.91 -10.24
N ASP A 187 -2.78 5.63 -9.99
CA ASP A 187 -3.98 4.92 -10.41
C ASP A 187 -4.48 3.94 -9.35
N ILE A 188 -5.78 3.63 -9.40
CA ILE A 188 -6.36 2.58 -8.58
C ILE A 188 -6.43 1.35 -9.45
N ALA A 189 -5.46 0.45 -9.29
CA ALA A 189 -5.33 -0.76 -10.10
C ALA A 189 -6.53 -1.70 -9.91
N GLY A 190 -7.18 -1.65 -8.75
CA GLY A 190 -8.44 -2.32 -8.49
C GLY A 190 -8.66 -2.58 -7.01
N CYS A 191 -9.73 -3.30 -6.73
CA CYS A 191 -10.17 -3.65 -5.39
C CYS A 191 -10.60 -5.12 -5.30
N CYS A 192 -10.68 -5.63 -4.08
CA CYS A 192 -11.34 -6.89 -3.77
C CYS A 192 -11.96 -6.85 -2.37
N SER A 193 -12.80 -7.84 -2.06
CA SER A 193 -13.42 -7.99 -0.74
C SER A 193 -12.61 -8.92 0.15
N ILE A 194 -12.90 -8.92 1.45
CA ILE A 194 -12.36 -9.91 2.40
C ILE A 194 -12.61 -11.36 1.98
N LYS A 195 -13.75 -11.65 1.34
CA LYS A 195 -14.04 -13.00 0.80
C LYS A 195 -13.02 -13.41 -0.26
N THR A 196 -12.53 -12.46 -1.06
CA THR A 196 -11.47 -12.71 -2.03
C THR A 196 -10.14 -13.01 -1.33
N ILE A 197 -9.81 -12.29 -0.25
CA ILE A 197 -8.62 -12.55 0.56
C ILE A 197 -8.69 -13.95 1.19
N GLN A 198 -9.77 -14.28 1.87
CA GLN A 198 -10.01 -15.62 2.45
C GLN A 198 -9.86 -16.72 1.39
N HIS A 199 -10.41 -16.49 0.19
CA HIS A 199 -10.31 -17.44 -0.91
C HIS A 199 -8.85 -17.68 -1.34
N ILE A 200 -8.05 -16.62 -1.56
CA ILE A 200 -6.64 -16.80 -1.98
C ILE A 200 -5.77 -17.43 -0.89
N ILE A 201 -6.06 -17.15 0.38
CA ILE A 201 -5.39 -17.78 1.52
C ILE A 201 -5.72 -19.27 1.55
N SER A 202 -7.02 -19.62 1.43
CA SER A 202 -7.48 -21.02 1.43
C SER A 202 -6.89 -21.85 0.27
N LEU A 203 -6.65 -21.22 -0.88
CA LEU A 203 -6.07 -21.87 -2.05
C LEU A 203 -4.54 -21.84 -2.09
N GLY A 204 -3.88 -21.24 -1.09
CA GLY A 204 -2.42 -21.16 -1.01
C GLY A 204 -1.81 -20.39 -2.19
N TYR A 205 -2.37 -19.25 -2.58
CA TYR A 205 -1.78 -18.38 -3.61
C TYR A 205 -0.58 -17.64 -3.03
N ILE A 206 0.54 -18.36 -2.89
CA ILE A 206 1.75 -17.92 -2.22
C ILE A 206 2.82 -17.58 -3.25
N LEU A 207 3.50 -16.46 -3.01
CA LEU A 207 4.74 -16.06 -3.65
C LEU A 207 5.86 -16.17 -2.59
N PRO A 208 6.72 -17.20 -2.67
CA PRO A 208 7.70 -17.50 -1.62
C PRO A 208 8.73 -16.40 -1.41
N GLN A 209 9.29 -16.33 -0.19
CA GLN A 209 10.50 -15.56 0.08
C GLN A 209 11.64 -16.07 -0.82
N ASN A 210 12.52 -15.17 -1.27
CA ASN A 210 13.63 -15.43 -2.20
C ASN A 210 13.22 -15.84 -3.63
N ALA A 211 11.93 -16.01 -3.93
CA ALA A 211 11.46 -16.22 -5.29
C ALA A 211 11.81 -15.04 -6.20
N MET A 212 12.00 -15.32 -7.49
CA MET A 212 12.26 -14.30 -8.49
C MET A 212 10.98 -13.91 -9.24
N LEU A 213 10.44 -12.74 -8.97
CA LEU A 213 9.26 -12.20 -9.67
C LEU A 213 9.65 -11.50 -10.97
N ASN A 214 9.03 -11.92 -12.07
CA ASN A 214 9.22 -11.40 -13.43
C ASN A 214 10.71 -11.30 -13.85
N GLY A 215 11.55 -12.20 -13.32
CA GLY A 215 12.98 -12.25 -13.60
C GLY A 215 13.80 -11.07 -13.06
N ARG A 216 13.22 -10.17 -12.27
CA ARG A 216 13.86 -8.90 -11.86
C ARG A 216 13.79 -8.59 -10.38
N THR A 217 12.74 -9.06 -9.69
CA THR A 217 12.49 -8.70 -8.30
C THR A 217 12.60 -9.94 -7.43
N ARG A 218 13.66 -10.02 -6.62
CA ARG A 218 13.77 -11.04 -5.57
C ARG A 218 12.84 -10.67 -4.41
N MET A 219 12.02 -11.60 -3.97
CA MET A 219 11.05 -11.37 -2.91
C MET A 219 11.71 -11.37 -1.53
N ASP A 220 11.52 -10.29 -0.78
CA ASP A 220 12.07 -10.12 0.59
C ASP A 220 11.28 -10.89 1.65
N ALA A 221 9.98 -11.10 1.42
CA ALA A 221 9.09 -11.84 2.29
C ALA A 221 8.20 -12.78 1.47
N GLU A 222 7.67 -13.81 2.12
CA GLU A 222 6.60 -14.63 1.57
C GLU A 222 5.29 -13.84 1.60
N ASN A 223 4.57 -13.86 0.48
CA ASN A 223 3.34 -13.08 0.33
C ASN A 223 2.21 -13.91 -0.25
N TYR A 224 0.99 -13.71 0.23
CA TYR A 224 -0.19 -13.97 -0.57
C TYR A 224 -0.26 -12.95 -1.71
N TYR A 225 -0.75 -13.36 -2.88
CA TYR A 225 -0.84 -12.49 -4.03
C TYR A 225 -2.18 -12.51 -4.76
N ILE A 226 -2.53 -11.37 -5.36
CA ILE A 226 -3.57 -11.23 -6.38
C ILE A 226 -3.00 -10.46 -7.56
N GLN A 227 -3.09 -11.01 -8.77
CA GLN A 227 -2.74 -10.25 -9.97
C GLN A 227 -3.76 -9.12 -10.20
N SER A 228 -3.28 -7.91 -10.53
CA SER A 228 -4.07 -6.70 -10.73
C SER A 228 -5.21 -6.85 -11.74
N VAL A 229 -5.03 -7.71 -12.75
CA VAL A 229 -6.05 -8.06 -13.75
C VAL A 229 -7.25 -8.83 -13.16
N ASN A 230 -7.06 -9.51 -12.02
CA ASN A 230 -8.11 -10.23 -11.31
C ASN A 230 -8.80 -9.36 -10.25
N LEU A 231 -8.32 -8.13 -10.03
CA LEU A 231 -8.99 -7.19 -9.13
C LEU A 231 -10.20 -6.56 -9.83
N PHE A 232 -11.25 -6.31 -9.06
CA PHE A 232 -12.41 -5.60 -9.56
C PHE A 232 -12.07 -4.12 -9.82
N PRO A 233 -12.71 -3.49 -10.82
CA PRO A 233 -12.54 -2.06 -11.05
C PRO A 233 -13.04 -1.26 -9.83
N LYS A 234 -12.47 -0.08 -9.60
CA LYS A 234 -12.77 0.78 -8.44
C LYS A 234 -14.25 1.17 -8.35
N GLU A 235 -14.94 1.21 -9.48
CA GLU A 235 -16.38 1.48 -9.57
C GLU A 235 -17.21 0.43 -8.80
N LYS A 236 -16.74 -0.84 -8.74
CA LYS A 236 -17.39 -1.86 -7.90
C LYS A 236 -17.23 -1.57 -6.40
N LEU A 237 -16.07 -1.05 -5.97
CA LEU A 237 -15.90 -0.60 -4.59
C LEU A 237 -16.90 0.52 -4.27
N TYR A 238 -17.04 1.49 -5.18
CA TYR A 238 -17.94 2.62 -4.95
C TYR A 238 -19.40 2.19 -4.83
N ALA A 239 -19.87 1.29 -5.70
CA ALA A 239 -21.22 0.74 -5.62
C ALA A 239 -21.42 -0.02 -4.29
N ALA A 240 -20.47 -0.89 -3.94
CA ALA A 240 -20.56 -1.70 -2.73
C ALA A 240 -20.53 -0.86 -1.44
N LEU A 241 -19.77 0.24 -1.41
CA LEU A 241 -19.77 1.19 -0.29
C LEU A 241 -21.08 1.98 -0.18
N LYS A 242 -21.76 2.22 -1.30
CA LYS A 242 -23.09 2.89 -1.33
C LYS A 242 -24.25 1.94 -1.04
N GLY A 243 -24.01 0.63 -0.97
CA GLY A 243 -25.07 -0.38 -0.82
C GLY A 243 -25.91 -0.58 -2.08
N ILE A 244 -25.33 -0.34 -3.26
CA ILE A 244 -25.96 -0.48 -4.59
C ILE A 244 -25.42 -1.74 -5.29
#